data_AF-A0A379VJP9-F1
#
_entry.id   AF-A0A379VJP9-F1
#
_cell.length_a   1.000
_cell.length_b   1.000
_cell.length_c   1.000
_cell.angle_alpha   90.00
_cell.angle_beta   90.00
_cell.angle_gamma   90.00
#
_symmetry.space_group_name_H-M   'P 1'
#
loop_
_entity.id
_entity.type
_entity.pdbx_description
1 polymer ?
#
loop_
_entity_poly.entity_id
_entity_poly.type
_entity_poly.pdbx_seq_one_letter_code
_entity_poly.pdbx_strand_id
1 'polypeptide(L)' 'MQVLHVCSEMFPLLKTGGLADVIGALPAAQIADGVDVRVLLPGFPDIRRGIPDAHVVSRRDTFRR' A
#
# COMPACT_ATOMS: atom_id res chain seq x y z
N MET A 1 -18.42 -0.36 -1.58
CA MET A 1 -17.54 0.59 -2.29
C MET A 1 -16.12 0.02 -2.26
N GLN A 2 -15.34 0.15 -3.34
CA GLN A 2 -13.96 -0.36 -3.41
C GLN A 2 -12.97 0.79 -3.47
N VAL A 3 -11.94 0.77 -2.62
CA VAL A 3 -10.94 1.84 -2.50
C VAL A 3 -9.53 1.26 -2.57
N LEU A 4 -8.70 1.84 -3.43
CA LEU A 4 -7.26 1.56 -3.49
C LEU A 4 -6.48 2.82 -3.12
N HIS A 5 -5.86 2.82 -1.94
CA HIS A 5 -4.92 3.87 -1.55
C HIS A 5 -3.58 3.63 -2.23
N VAL A 6 -3.08 4.61 -2.99
CA VAL A 6 -1.76 4.54 -3.64
C VAL A 6 -0.86 5.58 -2.99
N CYS A 7 0.15 5.13 -2.24
CA CYS A 7 0.94 6.01 -1.40
C CYS A 7 2.41 5.60 -1.39
N SER A 8 3.31 6.53 -1.06
CA SER A 8 4.74 6.26 -0.98
C SER A 8 5.20 5.77 0.40
N GLU A 9 4.38 5.90 1.44
CA GLU A 9 4.71 5.55 2.83
C GLU A 9 3.49 5.03 3.61
N MET A 10 3.75 4.20 4.63
CA MET A 10 2.75 3.58 5.51
C MET A 10 3.40 3.08 6.81
N PHE A 11 2.89 3.48 7.96
CA PHE A 11 3.29 2.90 9.25
C PHE A 11 2.70 1.49 9.43
N PRO A 12 3.43 0.49 9.97
CA PRO A 12 4.81 0.56 10.48
C PRO A 12 5.90 0.23 9.43
N LEU A 13 5.52 -0.02 8.17
CA LEU A 13 6.43 -0.56 7.16
C LEU A 13 7.46 0.47 6.64
N LEU A 14 7.03 1.71 6.43
CA LEU A 14 7.82 2.79 5.87
C LEU A 14 7.27 4.13 6.35
N LYS A 15 8.03 4.86 7.15
CA LYS A 15 7.61 6.16 7.69
C LYS A 15 8.67 7.22 7.44
N THR A 16 8.30 8.26 6.71
CA THR A 16 9.10 9.49 6.57
C THR A 16 8.37 10.68 7.18
N GLY A 17 7.05 10.78 7.00
CA GLY A 17 6.24 11.90 7.49
C GLY A 17 4.88 11.48 8.04
N GLY A 18 3.93 12.43 8.00
CA GLY A 18 2.57 12.24 8.50
C GLY A 18 1.65 11.46 7.58
N LEU A 19 1.99 11.32 6.28
CA LEU A 19 1.20 10.50 5.37
C LEU A 19 1.26 9.02 5.81
N ALA A 20 2.38 8.55 6.33
CA ALA A 20 2.52 7.20 6.86
C ALA A 20 1.55 6.92 8.02
N ASP A 21 1.26 7.91 8.86
CA ASP A 21 0.30 7.77 9.96
C ASP A 21 -1.13 7.72 9.43
N VAL A 22 -1.45 8.57 8.44
CA VAL A 22 -2.75 8.55 7.77
C VAL A 22 -3.01 7.20 7.11
N ILE A 23 -2.05 6.67 6.35
CA ILE A 23 -2.20 5.37 5.67
C ILE A 23 -2.13 4.19 6.65
N GLY A 24 -1.48 4.36 7.80
CA GLY A 24 -1.52 3.38 8.88
C GLY A 24 -2.89 3.29 9.57
N ALA A 25 -3.66 4.38 9.62
CA ALA A 25 -4.90 4.45 10.40
C ALA A 25 -6.19 4.45 9.55
N LEU A 26 -6.24 5.27 8.49
CA LEU A 26 -7.47 5.50 7.71
C LEU A 26 -8.00 4.24 7.02
N PRO A 27 -7.18 3.41 6.33
CA PRO A 27 -7.67 2.18 5.72
C PRO A 27 -8.34 1.24 6.73
N ALA A 28 -7.77 1.12 7.94
CA ALA A 28 -8.35 0.29 8.99
C ALA A 28 -9.71 0.82 9.46
N ALA A 29 -9.85 2.14 9.62
CA ALA A 29 -11.13 2.76 9.95
C ALA A 29 -12.19 2.54 8.86
N GLN A 30 -11.82 2.70 7.58
CA GLN A 30 -12.72 2.45 6.46
C GLN A 30 -13.16 0.98 6.35
N ILE A 31 -12.25 0.04 6.66
CA ILE A 31 -12.59 -1.39 6.74
C ILE A 31 -13.61 -1.64 7.86
N ALA A 32 -13.45 -0.98 9.01
CA ALA A 32 -14.41 -1.08 10.12
C ALA A 32 -15.81 -0.55 9.73
N ASP A 33 -15.87 0.43 8.82
CA ASP A 33 -17.11 0.95 8.24
C ASP A 33 -17.65 0.11 7.05
N GLY A 34 -17.07 -1.07 6.78
CA GLY A 34 -17.56 -2.00 5.76
C GLY A 34 -17.10 -1.71 4.33
N VAL A 35 -16.04 -0.91 4.15
CA VAL A 35 -15.45 -0.62 2.83
C VAL A 35 -14.42 -1.70 2.45
N ASP A 36 -14.42 -2.12 1.18
CA ASP A 36 -13.36 -2.98 0.62
C ASP A 36 -12.15 -2.11 0.26
N VAL A 37 -11.12 -2.15 1.12
CA VAL A 37 -9.96 -1.27 1.03
C VAL A 37 -8.68 -2.07 0.80
N ARG A 38 -7.83 -1.55 -0.10
CA ARG A 38 -6.46 -2.05 -0.31
C ARG A 38 -5.48 -0.89 -0.32
N VAL A 39 -4.22 -1.19 0.00
CA VAL A 39 -3.11 -0.23 -0.07
C VAL A 39 -2.07 -0.73 -1.07
N LEU A 40 -1.66 0.12 -1.99
CA LEU A 40 -0.55 -0.09 -2.92
C LEU A 40 0.62 0.80 -2.51
N LEU A 41 1.74 0.14 -2.22
CA LEU A 41 3.02 0.77 -1.86
C LEU A 41 4.09 0.41 -2.89
N PRO A 42 5.16 1.21 -3.02
CA PRO A 42 6.35 0.81 -3.74
C PRO A 42 6.98 -0.43 -3.10
N GLY A 43 7.40 -1.39 -3.92
CA GLY A 43 8.10 -2.59 -3.47
C GLY A 43 9.57 -2.30 -3.14
N PHE A 44 9.84 -1.52 -2.10
CA PHE A 44 11.21 -1.27 -1.63
C PHE A 44 11.94 -2.58 -1.30
N PRO A 45 13.27 -2.68 -1.51
CA PRO A 45 14.00 -3.94 -1.36
C PRO A 45 13.80 -4.63 -0.01
N ASP A 46 13.80 -3.86 1.09
CA ASP A 46 13.64 -4.40 2.43
C ASP A 46 12.22 -4.94 2.68
N ILE A 47 11.20 -4.24 2.19
CA ILE A 47 9.80 -4.71 2.24
C ILE A 47 9.65 -5.99 1.42
N ARG A 48 10.18 -6.02 0.19
CA ARG A 48 10.11 -7.20 -0.68
C ARG A 48 10.80 -8.41 -0.07
N ARG A 49 11.93 -8.22 0.62
CA ARG A 49 12.64 -9.31 1.30
C ARG A 49 11.81 -9.93 2.43
N GLY A 50 10.95 -9.14 3.08
CA GLY A 50 10.04 -9.63 4.13
C GLY A 50 8.79 -10.34 3.63
N ILE A 51 8.54 -10.39 2.31
CA ILE A 51 7.33 -10.99 1.72
C ILE A 51 7.77 -12.12 0.77
N PRO A 52 8.04 -13.34 1.29
CA PRO A 52 8.53 -14.45 0.48
C PRO A 52 7.47 -14.97 -0.52
N ASP A 53 6.19 -14.93 -0.14
CA ASP A 53 5.08 -15.55 -0.89
C ASP A 53 4.28 -14.51 -1.70
N ALA A 54 4.98 -13.62 -2.41
CA ALA A 54 4.33 -12.63 -3.27
C ALA A 54 3.88 -13.26 -4.60
N HIS A 55 2.68 -12.91 -5.06
CA HIS A 55 2.17 -13.29 -6.39
C HIS A 55 1.93 -12.06 -7.27
N VAL A 56 2.14 -12.22 -8.57
CA VAL A 56 1.90 -11.14 -9.54
C VAL A 56 0.39 -11.01 -9.77
N VAL A 57 -0.18 -9.87 -9.34
CA VAL A 57 -1.60 -9.55 -9.58
C VAL A 57 -1.81 -8.93 -10.97
N SER A 58 -0.90 -8.06 -11.41
CA SER A 58 -0.95 -7.42 -12.73
C SER A 58 0.44 -6.90 -13.13
N ARG A 59 0.72 -6.89 -14.43
CA ARG A 59 1.87 -6.17 -15.00
C ARG A 59 1.33 -5.06 -15.88
N ARG A 60 1.92 -3.88 -15.76
CA ARG A 60 1.57 -2.70 -16.55
C ARG A 60 2.85 -2.14 -17.16
N ASP A 61 2.83 -1.92 -18.47
CA ASP A 61 3.84 -1.10 -19.12
C ASP A 61 3.59 0.35 -18.67
N THR A 62 4.54 0.95 -17.97
CA THR A 62 4.48 2.36 -17.58
C THR A 62 5.60 3.13 -18.27
N PHE A 63 5.27 4.31 -18.80
CA PHE A 63 6.19 5.21 -19.51
C PHE A 63 7.00 4.51 -20.62
N ARG A 64 6.35 4.28 -21.77
CA ARG A 64 7.09 4.03 -23.02
C ARG A 64 7.85 5.33 -23.35
N ARG A 65 9.16 5.24 -23.53
CA ARG A 65 9.89 6.28 -24.28
C ARG A 65 9.49 6.21 -25.74
#